data_AF-A0A6I7YQ84-F1
#
_entry.id   AF-A0A6I7YQ84-F1
#
_cell.length_a   1.000
_cell.length_b   1.000
_cell.length_c   1.000
_cell.angle_alpha   90.00
_cell.angle_beta   90.00
_cell.angle_gamma   90.00
#
_symmetry.space_group_name_H-M   'P 1'
#
loop_
_entity.id
_entity.type
_entity.pdbx_description
1 polymer ?
#
loop_
_entity_poly.entity_id
_entity_poly.type
_entity_poly.pdbx_seq_one_letter_code
_entity_poly.pdbx_strand_id
1 'polypeptide(L)'
;ALSLRVLAPKSAEWRRGLAAARRFRHTHHHLDVPQNYEDPTGYPLGRWLTWQRHLHTKGTLDAVRVRALERLGIIWDPRQQAFDRALAHAAAYAARHGHLAAPVDEIHDGFPLGRWLATQRTRAETLTDQRATALTALDQWWNPPWPITWQRAYHAARQSRAANKTASEAESWLESQRVRFDRLHPEQKSLLEELGLLELPDTSASPATESRLPARERAFQRGLAAARAFRAREGHLNVPQRHIEKIEGDPVRLGQWLSNLRRRRSGLSPQRQAALAELGL
;
A
#
# COMPACT_ATOMS: atom_id res chain seq x y z
N ALA A 1 -24.15 -30.09 -61.98
CA ALA A 1 -23.48 -28.80 -61.74
C ALA A 1 -23.06 -28.72 -60.27
N LEU A 2 -21.75 -28.83 -59.98
CA LEU A 2 -21.22 -28.67 -58.63
C LEU A 2 -21.35 -27.20 -58.24
N SER A 3 -22.34 -26.88 -57.40
CA SER A 3 -22.48 -25.56 -56.82
C SER A 3 -21.35 -25.36 -55.81
N LEU A 4 -20.35 -24.58 -56.23
CA LEU A 4 -19.34 -23.96 -55.36
C LEU A 4 -20.09 -23.17 -54.29
N ARG A 5 -20.40 -23.82 -53.16
CA ARG A 5 -20.73 -23.14 -51.91
C ARG A 5 -19.54 -22.24 -51.62
N VAL A 6 -19.70 -20.95 -51.97
CA VAL A 6 -18.90 -19.85 -51.47
C VAL A 6 -18.80 -20.06 -49.97
N LEU A 7 -17.67 -20.60 -49.51
CA LEU A 7 -17.38 -20.82 -48.11
C LEU A 7 -17.49 -19.45 -47.46
N ALA A 8 -18.59 -19.21 -46.74
CA ALA A 8 -19.00 -17.90 -46.27
C ALA A 8 -17.79 -17.12 -45.70
N PRO A 9 -17.63 -15.82 -46.00
CA PRO A 9 -16.42 -15.05 -45.66
C PRO A 9 -16.03 -15.14 -44.17
N LYS A 10 -17.03 -15.25 -43.27
CA LYS A 10 -16.85 -15.47 -41.83
C LYS A 10 -16.14 -16.79 -41.47
N SER A 11 -16.20 -17.81 -42.33
CA SER A 11 -15.48 -19.09 -42.16
C SER A 11 -14.02 -19.00 -42.63
N ALA A 12 -13.73 -18.16 -43.63
CA ALA A 12 -12.38 -17.93 -44.14
C ALA A 12 -11.58 -17.06 -43.16
N GLU A 13 -12.20 -16.00 -42.63
CA GLU A 13 -11.59 -15.15 -41.61
C GLU A 13 -11.26 -15.92 -40.33
N TRP A 14 -12.19 -16.75 -39.85
CA TRP A 14 -11.96 -17.66 -38.72
C TRP A 14 -10.77 -18.59 -38.96
N ARG A 15 -10.67 -19.21 -40.14
CA ARG A 15 -9.55 -20.10 -40.48
C ARG A 15 -8.22 -19.37 -40.47
N ARG A 16 -8.16 -18.12 -40.99
CA ARG A 16 -6.95 -17.30 -40.94
C ARG A 16 -6.53 -16.98 -39.52
N GLY A 17 -7.46 -16.53 -38.67
CA GLY A 17 -7.17 -16.24 -37.27
C GLY A 17 -6.73 -17.46 -36.47
N LEU A 18 -7.39 -18.60 -36.67
CA LEU A 18 -6.99 -19.85 -36.02
C LEU A 18 -5.61 -20.33 -36.49
N ALA A 19 -5.26 -20.16 -37.76
CA ALA A 19 -3.92 -20.48 -38.27
C ALA A 19 -2.85 -19.55 -37.67
N ALA A 20 -3.12 -18.25 -37.56
CA ALA A 20 -2.24 -17.29 -36.90
C ALA A 20 -2.04 -17.63 -35.41
N ALA A 21 -3.13 -17.98 -34.69
CA ALA A 21 -3.06 -18.41 -33.29
C ALA A 21 -2.21 -19.67 -33.11
N ARG A 22 -2.32 -20.65 -34.02
CA ARG A 22 -1.49 -21.86 -34.02
C ARG A 22 -0.01 -21.54 -34.23
N ARG A 23 0.31 -20.65 -35.19
CA ARG A 23 1.70 -20.19 -35.41
C ARG A 23 2.27 -19.53 -34.17
N PHE A 24 1.52 -18.58 -33.60
CA PHE A 24 1.95 -17.89 -32.38
C PHE A 24 2.22 -18.88 -31.25
N ARG A 25 1.28 -19.79 -30.97
CA ARG A 25 1.46 -20.82 -29.92
C ARG A 25 2.64 -21.74 -30.22
N HIS A 26 2.87 -22.10 -31.47
CA HIS A 26 4.00 -22.95 -31.83
C HIS A 26 5.35 -22.29 -31.48
N THR A 27 5.48 -20.99 -31.74
CA THR A 27 6.70 -20.21 -31.45
C THR A 27 6.85 -19.82 -29.98
N HIS A 28 5.74 -19.43 -29.32
CA HIS A 28 5.79 -18.83 -27.98
C HIS A 28 5.32 -19.78 -26.87
N HIS A 29 4.73 -20.92 -27.21
CA HIS A 29 4.17 -21.90 -26.28
C HIS A 29 3.02 -21.38 -25.39
N HIS A 30 2.53 -20.16 -25.62
CA HIS A 30 1.36 -19.55 -24.97
C HIS A 30 0.48 -18.81 -25.99
N LEU A 31 -0.70 -18.35 -25.54
CA LEU A 31 -1.62 -17.50 -26.30
C LEU A 31 -1.86 -16.12 -25.65
N ASP A 32 -0.93 -15.71 -24.78
CA ASP A 32 -0.86 -14.33 -24.27
C ASP A 32 -0.28 -13.39 -25.34
N VAL A 33 -1.14 -12.99 -26.27
CA VAL A 33 -0.77 -12.17 -27.44
C VAL A 33 -1.04 -10.69 -27.14
N PRO A 34 -0.06 -9.78 -27.31
CA PRO A 34 -0.28 -8.34 -27.20
C PRO A 34 -1.39 -7.86 -28.14
N GLN A 35 -2.20 -6.90 -27.71
CA GLN A 35 -3.37 -6.43 -28.47
C GLN A 35 -3.01 -5.95 -29.89
N ASN A 36 -1.84 -5.33 -30.04
CA ASN A 36 -1.35 -4.77 -31.31
C ASN A 36 -0.43 -5.74 -32.08
N TYR A 37 -0.30 -6.99 -31.64
CA TYR A 37 0.53 -7.96 -32.33
C TYR A 37 -0.07 -8.33 -33.68
N GLU A 38 0.77 -8.25 -34.70
CA GLU A 38 0.55 -8.79 -36.04
C GLU A 38 1.47 -9.99 -36.24
N ASP A 39 0.93 -11.06 -36.80
CA ASP A 39 1.73 -12.25 -37.09
C ASP A 39 2.63 -12.02 -38.33
N PRO A 40 3.59 -12.91 -38.61
CA PRO A 40 4.50 -12.77 -39.76
C PRO A 40 3.81 -12.69 -41.13
N THR A 41 2.51 -13.02 -41.21
CA THR A 41 1.71 -12.90 -42.44
C THR A 41 0.94 -11.57 -42.54
N GLY A 42 1.17 -10.66 -41.60
CA GLY A 42 0.44 -9.39 -41.45
C GLY A 42 -0.96 -9.54 -40.85
N TYR A 43 -1.28 -10.69 -40.25
CA TYR A 43 -2.60 -10.91 -39.67
C TYR A 43 -2.68 -10.28 -38.26
N PRO A 44 -3.68 -9.42 -37.95
CA PRO A 44 -3.78 -8.74 -36.67
C PRO A 44 -4.32 -9.66 -35.56
N LEU A 45 -3.52 -10.64 -35.17
CA LEU A 45 -3.89 -11.71 -34.25
C LEU A 45 -4.30 -11.17 -32.86
N GLY A 46 -3.61 -10.13 -32.36
CA GLY A 46 -3.95 -9.52 -31.06
C GLY A 46 -5.37 -8.94 -31.02
N ARG A 47 -5.76 -8.21 -32.07
CA ARG A 47 -7.11 -7.65 -32.23
C ARG A 47 -8.14 -8.76 -32.44
N TRP A 48 -7.81 -9.76 -33.25
CA TRP A 48 -8.70 -10.89 -33.49
C TRP A 48 -9.00 -11.69 -32.22
N LEU A 49 -7.99 -11.99 -31.39
CA LEU A 49 -8.19 -12.66 -30.10
C LEU A 49 -9.01 -11.82 -29.13
N THR A 50 -8.78 -10.50 -29.09
CA THR A 50 -9.62 -9.57 -28.31
C THR A 50 -11.09 -9.67 -28.73
N TRP A 51 -11.36 -9.75 -30.03
CA TRP A 51 -12.73 -9.95 -30.53
C TRP A 51 -13.29 -11.33 -30.17
N GLN A 52 -12.49 -12.40 -30.25
CA GLN A 52 -12.95 -13.73 -29.82
C GLN A 52 -13.33 -13.76 -28.34
N ARG A 53 -12.54 -13.11 -27.47
CA ARG A 53 -12.86 -12.96 -26.03
C ARG A 53 -14.17 -12.20 -25.85
N HIS A 54 -14.39 -11.11 -26.59
CA HIS A 54 -15.65 -10.36 -26.55
C HIS A 54 -16.86 -11.24 -26.92
N LEU A 55 -16.78 -12.00 -28.02
CA LEU A 55 -17.84 -12.91 -28.45
C LEU A 55 -18.10 -14.03 -27.42
N HIS A 56 -17.04 -14.56 -26.81
CA HIS A 56 -17.14 -15.56 -25.74
C HIS A 56 -17.86 -14.98 -24.51
N THR A 57 -17.47 -13.79 -24.03
CA THR A 57 -18.15 -13.10 -22.92
C THR A 57 -19.63 -12.83 -23.22
N LYS A 58 -19.99 -12.59 -24.48
CA LYS A 58 -21.39 -12.40 -24.92
C LYS A 58 -22.16 -13.70 -25.14
N GLY A 59 -21.51 -14.87 -25.03
CA GLY A 59 -22.13 -16.17 -25.31
C GLY A 59 -22.49 -16.39 -26.78
N THR A 60 -21.94 -15.59 -27.71
CA THR A 60 -22.26 -15.65 -29.15
C THR A 60 -21.19 -16.37 -29.96
N LEU A 61 -20.09 -16.79 -29.33
CA LEU A 61 -19.06 -17.60 -29.98
C LEU A 61 -19.49 -19.07 -30.03
N ASP A 62 -19.55 -19.62 -31.24
CA ASP A 62 -19.90 -21.02 -31.49
C ASP A 62 -19.06 -22.01 -30.65
N ALA A 63 -19.70 -23.05 -30.10
CA ALA A 63 -19.05 -24.00 -29.19
C ALA A 63 -17.85 -24.73 -29.80
N VAL A 64 -17.86 -25.00 -31.11
CA VAL A 64 -16.72 -25.64 -31.80
C VAL A 64 -15.54 -24.67 -31.84
N ARG A 65 -15.79 -23.37 -32.00
CA ARG A 65 -14.77 -22.32 -31.98
C ARG A 65 -14.17 -22.12 -30.60
N VAL A 66 -15.01 -22.14 -29.56
CA VAL A 66 -14.56 -22.12 -28.15
C VAL A 66 -13.60 -23.27 -27.89
N ARG A 67 -14.03 -24.52 -28.15
CA ARG A 67 -13.18 -25.71 -27.97
C ARG A 67 -11.90 -25.68 -28.80
N ALA A 68 -11.92 -25.06 -29.98
CA ALA A 68 -10.73 -24.93 -30.81
C ALA A 68 -9.69 -23.98 -30.19
N LEU A 69 -10.12 -22.87 -29.59
CA LEU A 69 -9.23 -21.92 -28.93
C LEU A 69 -8.76 -22.42 -27.56
N GLU A 70 -9.61 -23.14 -26.81
CA GLU A 70 -9.25 -23.79 -25.55
C GLU A 70 -8.14 -24.82 -25.74
N ARG A 71 -8.20 -25.64 -26.79
CA ARG A 71 -7.11 -26.57 -27.13
C ARG A 71 -5.79 -25.88 -27.45
N LEU A 72 -5.83 -24.60 -27.82
CA LEU A 72 -4.63 -23.78 -28.01
C LEU A 72 -4.18 -23.08 -26.72
N GLY A 73 -4.94 -23.19 -25.62
CA GLY A 73 -4.64 -22.53 -24.36
C GLY A 73 -4.99 -21.04 -24.38
N ILE A 74 -6.09 -20.66 -25.03
CA ILE A 74 -6.56 -19.27 -24.97
C ILE A 74 -6.84 -18.86 -23.52
N ILE A 75 -6.42 -17.64 -23.19
CA ILE A 75 -6.79 -16.98 -21.94
C ILE A 75 -8.01 -16.13 -22.22
N TRP A 76 -9.18 -16.57 -21.75
CA TRP A 76 -10.45 -15.87 -21.98
C TRP A 76 -10.53 -14.54 -21.22
N ASP A 77 -10.06 -14.52 -19.98
CA ASP A 77 -9.96 -13.30 -19.18
C ASP A 77 -8.51 -13.04 -18.75
N PRO A 78 -7.74 -12.27 -19.54
CA PRO A 78 -6.36 -11.90 -19.19
C PRO A 78 -6.27 -11.10 -17.88
N ARG A 79 -7.31 -10.34 -17.52
CA ARG A 79 -7.31 -9.54 -16.28
C ARG A 79 -7.51 -10.44 -15.07
N GLN A 80 -8.36 -11.45 -15.17
CA GLN A 80 -8.50 -12.44 -14.11
C GLN A 80 -7.23 -13.27 -13.97
N GLN A 81 -6.66 -13.75 -15.08
CA GLN A 81 -5.41 -14.52 -15.01
C GLN A 81 -4.25 -13.70 -14.42
N ALA A 82 -4.14 -12.41 -14.76
CA ALA A 82 -3.15 -11.53 -14.16
C ALA A 82 -3.37 -11.34 -12.65
N PHE A 83 -4.63 -11.24 -12.21
CA PHE A 83 -4.97 -11.20 -10.80
C PHE A 83 -4.59 -12.51 -10.09
N ASP A 84 -4.94 -13.67 -10.67
CA ASP A 84 -4.64 -14.98 -10.08
C ASP A 84 -3.14 -15.21 -9.91
N ARG A 85 -2.33 -14.82 -10.91
CA ARG A 85 -0.86 -14.85 -10.80
C ARG A 85 -0.36 -13.97 -9.65
N ALA A 86 -0.85 -12.74 -9.56
CA ALA A 86 -0.45 -11.82 -8.50
C ALA A 86 -0.89 -12.30 -7.11
N LEU A 87 -2.08 -12.89 -7.02
CA LEU A 87 -2.60 -13.51 -5.80
C LEU A 87 -1.73 -14.70 -5.37
N ALA A 88 -1.21 -15.50 -6.30
CA ALA A 88 -0.27 -16.57 -5.99
C ALA A 88 1.03 -16.04 -5.35
N HIS A 89 1.59 -14.93 -5.87
CA HIS A 89 2.73 -14.26 -5.22
C HIS A 89 2.37 -13.71 -3.85
N ALA A 90 1.17 -13.16 -3.68
CA ALA A 90 0.68 -12.71 -2.38
C ALA A 90 0.54 -13.88 -1.39
N ALA A 91 0.02 -15.03 -1.84
CA ALA A 91 -0.11 -16.22 -1.02
C ALA A 91 1.26 -16.77 -0.58
N ALA A 92 2.24 -16.81 -1.49
CA ALA A 92 3.62 -17.20 -1.18
C ALA A 92 4.24 -16.27 -0.12
N TYR A 93 4.05 -14.96 -0.27
CA TYR A 93 4.50 -13.98 0.70
C TYR A 93 3.80 -14.15 2.05
N ALA A 94 2.47 -14.29 2.06
CA ALA A 94 1.70 -14.51 3.29
C ALA A 94 2.12 -15.80 4.00
N ALA A 95 2.40 -16.88 3.27
CA ALA A 95 2.89 -18.13 3.86
C ALA A 95 4.26 -17.96 4.56
N ARG A 96 5.14 -17.10 4.02
CA ARG A 96 6.48 -16.84 4.57
C ARG A 96 6.47 -15.82 5.72
N HIS A 97 5.61 -14.81 5.65
CA HIS A 97 5.63 -13.67 6.57
C HIS A 97 4.45 -13.64 7.55
N GLY A 98 3.39 -14.41 7.29
CA GLY A 98 2.16 -14.46 8.07
C GLY A 98 1.24 -13.25 7.87
N HIS A 99 1.49 -12.40 6.87
CA HIS A 99 0.71 -11.20 6.58
C HIS A 99 0.96 -10.68 5.16
N LEU A 100 0.13 -9.73 4.70
CA LEU A 100 0.27 -9.01 3.43
C LEU A 100 0.73 -7.55 3.59
N ALA A 101 1.21 -7.15 4.77
CA ALA A 101 1.84 -5.85 4.98
C ALA A 101 3.25 -5.73 4.33
N ALA A 102 3.38 -5.92 3.01
CA ALA A 102 4.65 -5.73 2.30
C ALA A 102 5.03 -4.23 2.16
N PRO A 103 6.33 -3.88 2.17
CA PRO A 103 6.84 -2.59 1.68
C PRO A 103 6.40 -2.33 0.22
N VAL A 104 6.35 -1.06 -0.21
CA VAL A 104 5.88 -0.72 -1.57
C VAL A 104 6.87 -1.16 -2.65
N ASP A 105 8.15 -1.18 -2.32
CA ASP A 105 9.27 -1.60 -3.14
C ASP A 105 9.55 -3.11 -3.07
N GLU A 106 8.75 -3.87 -2.30
CA GLU A 106 8.90 -5.33 -2.19
C GLU A 106 8.73 -6.01 -3.55
N ILE A 107 9.76 -6.78 -3.92
CA ILE A 107 9.77 -7.69 -5.06
C ILE A 107 9.85 -9.12 -4.51
N HIS A 108 8.74 -9.86 -4.61
CA HIS A 108 8.64 -11.23 -4.14
C HIS A 108 8.70 -12.20 -5.32
N ASP A 109 9.73 -13.03 -5.38
CA ASP A 109 9.98 -13.96 -6.50
C ASP A 109 9.91 -13.30 -7.89
N GLY A 110 10.52 -12.11 -8.00
CA GLY A 110 10.54 -11.32 -9.24
C GLY A 110 9.25 -10.55 -9.54
N PHE A 111 8.20 -10.69 -8.72
CA PHE A 111 6.95 -9.95 -8.87
C PHE A 111 6.92 -8.70 -7.96
N PRO A 112 6.56 -7.50 -8.47
CA PRO A 112 6.48 -6.27 -7.68
C PRO A 112 5.25 -6.25 -6.75
N LEU A 113 5.25 -7.15 -5.76
CA LEU A 113 4.14 -7.42 -4.86
C LEU A 113 3.71 -6.19 -4.07
N GLY A 114 4.67 -5.40 -3.58
CA GLY A 114 4.40 -4.20 -2.81
C GLY A 114 3.50 -3.19 -3.53
N ARG A 115 3.83 -2.90 -4.79
CA ARG A 115 3.05 -1.99 -5.65
C ARG A 115 1.70 -2.57 -6.01
N TRP A 116 1.64 -3.87 -6.26
CA TRP A 116 0.38 -4.55 -6.57
C TRP A 116 -0.60 -4.49 -5.39
N LEU A 117 -0.14 -4.81 -4.17
CA LEU A 117 -0.94 -4.70 -2.94
C LEU A 117 -1.38 -3.27 -2.66
N ALA A 118 -0.50 -2.28 -2.85
CA ALA A 118 -0.87 -0.87 -2.74
C ALA A 118 -2.01 -0.51 -3.71
N THR A 119 -1.93 -1.00 -4.95
CA THR A 119 -2.98 -0.81 -5.96
C THR A 119 -4.29 -1.52 -5.58
N GLN A 120 -4.23 -2.71 -4.97
CA GLN A 120 -5.44 -3.39 -4.50
C GLN A 120 -6.12 -2.59 -3.39
N ARG A 121 -5.36 -2.03 -2.45
CA ARG A 121 -5.87 -1.19 -1.35
C ARG A 121 -6.53 0.09 -1.87
N THR A 122 -5.91 0.78 -2.83
CA THR A 122 -6.54 1.99 -3.41
C THR A 122 -7.81 1.69 -4.19
N ARG A 123 -7.99 0.46 -4.65
CA ARG A 123 -9.18 0.01 -5.39
C ARG A 123 -10.12 -0.84 -4.56
N ALA A 124 -9.92 -0.94 -3.25
CA ALA A 124 -10.63 -1.89 -2.40
C ALA A 124 -12.16 -1.78 -2.53
N GLU A 125 -12.69 -0.56 -2.61
CA GLU A 125 -14.12 -0.28 -2.78
C GLU A 125 -14.69 -0.72 -4.14
N THR A 126 -13.84 -0.92 -5.14
CA THR A 126 -14.20 -1.28 -6.52
C THR A 126 -13.77 -2.70 -6.89
N LEU A 127 -13.18 -3.44 -5.96
CA LEU A 127 -12.88 -4.86 -6.17
C LEU A 127 -14.19 -5.65 -6.27
N THR A 128 -14.17 -6.71 -7.06
CA THR A 128 -15.26 -7.69 -7.01
C THR A 128 -15.21 -8.44 -5.69
N ASP A 129 -16.36 -8.89 -5.19
CA ASP A 129 -16.46 -9.65 -3.93
C ASP A 129 -15.50 -10.85 -3.93
N GLN A 130 -15.46 -11.59 -5.04
CA GLN A 130 -14.54 -12.73 -5.20
C GLN A 130 -13.07 -12.35 -4.96
N ARG A 131 -12.62 -11.19 -5.46
CA ARG A 131 -11.23 -10.74 -5.31
C ARG A 131 -10.95 -10.24 -3.90
N ALA A 132 -11.90 -9.52 -3.30
CA ALA A 132 -11.79 -9.09 -1.91
C ALA A 132 -11.73 -10.31 -0.97
N THR A 133 -12.63 -11.29 -1.14
CA THR A 133 -12.64 -12.54 -0.37
C THR A 133 -11.32 -13.29 -0.53
N ALA A 134 -10.77 -13.39 -1.74
CA ALA A 134 -9.51 -14.07 -1.97
C ALA A 134 -8.32 -13.42 -1.23
N LEU A 135 -8.29 -12.09 -1.15
CA LEU A 135 -7.26 -11.37 -0.38
C LEU A 135 -7.47 -11.50 1.14
N THR A 136 -8.71 -11.38 1.61
CA THR A 136 -9.08 -11.56 3.02
C THR A 136 -8.76 -12.96 3.54
N ALA A 137 -8.89 -13.98 2.69
CA ALA A 137 -8.51 -15.35 3.04
C ALA A 137 -7.00 -15.52 3.29
N LEU A 138 -6.15 -14.68 2.67
CA LEU A 138 -4.70 -14.69 2.89
C LEU A 138 -4.29 -13.87 4.13
N ASP A 139 -4.95 -12.73 4.33
CA ASP A 139 -4.72 -11.85 5.47
C ASP A 139 -5.98 -11.01 5.70
N GLN A 140 -6.68 -11.22 6.82
CA GLN A 140 -7.87 -10.45 7.18
C GLN A 140 -7.59 -8.93 7.24
N TRP A 141 -6.33 -8.55 7.49
CA TRP A 141 -5.85 -7.19 7.56
C TRP A 141 -5.07 -6.79 6.29
N TRP A 142 -5.37 -7.36 5.13
CA TRP A 142 -4.73 -6.94 3.87
C TRP A 142 -5.03 -5.48 3.51
N ASN A 143 -6.21 -4.96 3.89
CA ASN A 143 -6.62 -3.56 3.76
C ASN A 143 -7.22 -3.03 5.08
N PRO A 144 -6.36 -2.69 6.07
CA PRO A 144 -6.83 -2.32 7.39
C PRO A 144 -7.36 -0.87 7.44
N PRO A 145 -8.18 -0.52 8.45
CA PRO A 145 -8.65 0.84 8.67
C PRO A 145 -7.59 1.79 9.27
N TRP A 146 -6.37 1.31 9.48
CA TRP A 146 -5.21 2.09 9.95
C TRP A 146 -4.10 2.16 8.91
N PRO A 147 -3.09 3.04 9.08
CA PRO A 147 -1.98 3.13 8.13
C PRO A 147 -1.21 1.82 8.01
N ILE A 148 -0.93 1.37 6.77
CA ILE A 148 -0.17 0.14 6.51
C ILE A 148 1.24 0.17 7.13
N THR A 149 1.81 1.36 7.32
CA THR A 149 3.07 1.58 8.03
C THR A 149 3.00 1.10 9.49
N TRP A 150 1.86 1.28 10.15
CA TRP A 150 1.63 0.78 11.51
C TRP A 150 1.64 -0.75 11.51
N GLN A 151 0.92 -1.39 10.59
CA GLN A 151 0.86 -2.86 10.50
C GLN A 151 2.24 -3.46 10.22
N ARG A 152 3.06 -2.82 9.38
CA ARG A 152 4.45 -3.23 9.16
C ARG A 152 5.29 -3.16 10.42
N ALA A 153 5.21 -2.05 11.16
CA ALA A 153 5.94 -1.89 12.41
C ALA A 153 5.49 -2.91 13.47
N TYR A 154 4.20 -3.22 13.52
CA TYR A 154 3.64 -4.29 14.35
C TYR A 154 4.29 -5.65 14.03
N HIS A 155 4.32 -6.06 12.77
CA HIS A 155 4.92 -7.35 12.38
C HIS A 155 6.44 -7.38 12.60
N ALA A 156 7.14 -6.25 12.39
CA ALA A 156 8.57 -6.14 12.70
C ALA A 156 8.86 -6.28 14.20
N ALA A 157 8.03 -5.67 15.06
CA ALA A 157 8.13 -5.79 16.51
C ALA A 157 7.84 -7.23 16.97
N ARG A 158 6.78 -7.86 16.43
CA ARG A 158 6.44 -9.27 16.65
C ARG A 158 7.59 -10.20 16.29
N GLN A 159 8.19 -10.02 15.12
CA GLN A 159 9.31 -10.85 14.66
C GLN A 159 10.56 -10.66 15.53
N SER A 160 10.86 -9.42 15.93
CA SER A 160 12.02 -9.13 16.79
C SER A 160 11.89 -9.81 18.16
N ARG A 161 10.69 -9.78 18.75
CA ARG A 161 10.39 -10.50 19.99
C ARG A 161 10.48 -12.02 19.83
N ALA A 162 9.90 -12.59 18.77
CA ALA A 162 10.00 -14.02 18.50
C ALA A 162 11.45 -14.50 18.34
N ALA A 163 12.34 -13.62 17.86
CA ALA A 163 13.77 -13.89 17.72
C ALA A 163 14.58 -13.60 19.00
N ASN A 164 13.95 -13.20 20.12
CA ASN A 164 14.60 -12.72 21.35
C ASN A 164 15.65 -11.62 21.09
N LYS A 165 15.43 -10.81 20.07
CA LYS A 165 16.28 -9.65 19.77
C LYS A 165 15.65 -8.44 20.44
N THR A 166 16.31 -7.89 21.46
CA THR A 166 16.02 -6.56 22.00
C THR A 166 16.49 -5.50 21.01
N ALA A 167 15.76 -5.39 19.90
CA ALA A 167 15.95 -4.30 18.95
C ALA A 167 15.38 -3.02 19.59
N SER A 168 16.26 -2.10 19.97
CA SER A 168 15.91 -0.79 20.57
C SER A 168 14.80 -0.06 19.80
N GLU A 169 14.76 -0.20 18.48
CA GLU A 169 13.72 0.39 17.62
C GLU A 169 12.35 -0.25 17.80
N ALA A 170 12.28 -1.57 17.95
CA ALA A 170 11.03 -2.29 18.17
C ALA A 170 10.44 -1.95 19.55
N GLU A 171 11.28 -1.90 20.59
CA GLU A 171 10.87 -1.50 21.94
C GLU A 171 10.41 -0.03 21.99
N SER A 172 11.16 0.87 21.35
CA SER A 172 10.77 2.27 21.23
C SER A 172 9.43 2.45 20.51
N TRP A 173 9.18 1.66 19.47
CA TRP A 173 7.89 1.67 18.78
C TRP A 173 6.76 1.16 19.69
N LEU A 174 6.98 0.08 20.44
CA LEU A 174 6.00 -0.48 21.38
C LEU A 174 5.64 0.51 22.50
N GLU A 175 6.64 1.18 23.08
CA GLU A 175 6.41 2.20 24.11
C GLU A 175 5.57 3.36 23.55
N SER A 176 5.84 3.76 22.31
CA SER A 176 5.03 4.78 21.64
C SER A 176 3.57 4.35 21.42
N GLN A 177 3.30 3.05 21.27
CA GLN A 177 1.93 2.51 21.18
C GLN A 177 1.24 2.54 22.55
N ARG A 178 1.95 2.19 23.63
CA ARG A 178 1.43 2.26 25.02
C ARG A 178 0.98 3.66 25.39
N VAL A 179 1.81 4.68 25.12
CA VAL A 179 1.49 6.10 25.40
C VAL A 179 0.25 6.58 24.64
N ARG A 180 -0.08 5.96 23.50
CA ARG A 180 -1.18 6.36 22.63
C ARG A 180 -2.31 5.34 22.60
N PHE A 181 -2.31 4.38 23.52
CA PHE A 181 -3.19 3.22 23.50
C PHE A 181 -4.67 3.62 23.38
N ASP A 182 -5.11 4.64 24.12
CA ASP A 182 -6.50 5.12 24.08
C ASP A 182 -6.96 5.61 22.71
N ARG A 183 -6.02 6.00 21.83
CA ARG A 183 -6.30 6.51 20.48
C ARG A 183 -6.14 5.45 19.40
N LEU A 184 -5.75 4.23 19.76
CA LEU A 184 -5.64 3.13 18.82
C LEU A 184 -7.01 2.60 18.45
N HIS A 185 -7.13 2.11 17.22
CA HIS A 185 -8.29 1.36 16.76
C HIS A 185 -8.51 0.14 17.68
N PRO A 186 -9.76 -0.28 17.98
CA PRO A 186 -10.01 -1.41 18.89
C PRO A 186 -9.22 -2.67 18.52
N GLU A 187 -9.16 -3.00 17.23
CA GLU A 187 -8.48 -4.17 16.71
C GLU A 187 -6.95 -4.01 16.72
N GLN A 188 -6.42 -2.78 16.67
CA GLN A 188 -5.01 -2.54 16.97
C GLN A 188 -4.70 -2.86 18.44
N LYS A 189 -5.62 -2.57 19.37
CA LYS A 189 -5.47 -2.94 20.79
C LYS A 189 -5.46 -4.45 20.93
N SER A 190 -6.44 -5.15 20.35
CA SER A 190 -6.51 -6.62 20.37
C SER A 190 -5.26 -7.27 19.77
N LEU A 191 -4.73 -6.74 18.66
CA LEU A 191 -3.47 -7.22 18.07
C LEU A 191 -2.26 -7.06 19.01
N LEU A 192 -2.20 -5.96 19.78
CA LEU A 192 -1.15 -5.71 20.76
C LEU A 192 -1.32 -6.60 22.01
N GLU A 193 -2.56 -6.85 22.45
CA GLU A 193 -2.91 -7.76 23.54
C GLU A 193 -2.47 -9.20 23.22
N GLU A 194 -2.80 -9.68 22.02
CA GLU A 194 -2.47 -11.03 21.53
C GLU A 194 -0.96 -11.32 21.57
N LEU A 195 -0.13 -10.29 21.37
CA LEU A 195 1.32 -10.41 21.40
C LEU A 195 1.94 -10.37 22.80
N GLY A 196 1.14 -10.29 23.86
CA GLY A 196 1.65 -10.05 25.22
C GLY A 196 2.43 -8.74 25.31
N LEU A 197 2.14 -7.77 24.43
CA LEU A 197 2.75 -6.41 24.45
C LEU A 197 2.10 -5.53 25.52
N LEU A 198 1.03 -6.03 26.14
CA LEU A 198 0.36 -5.51 27.31
C LEU A 198 0.53 -6.49 28.47
N GLU A 199 1.77 -6.76 28.87
CA GLU A 199 2.00 -6.72 30.31
C GLU A 199 1.70 -5.27 30.71
N LEU A 200 0.43 -4.99 31.04
CA LEU A 200 0.11 -3.84 31.86
C LEU A 200 0.91 -4.09 33.15
N PRO A 201 1.86 -3.21 33.53
CA PRO A 201 2.22 -3.20 34.92
C PRO A 201 0.91 -2.99 35.68
N ASP A 202 0.64 -3.89 36.62
CA ASP A 202 -0.43 -3.70 37.58
C ASP A 202 -0.43 -2.25 38.02
N THR A 203 -1.62 -1.66 38.02
CA THR A 203 -1.84 -0.32 38.53
C THR A 203 -1.55 -0.33 40.02
N SER A 204 -0.29 -0.18 40.41
CA SER A 204 0.10 0.18 41.76
C SER A 204 1.44 0.89 41.75
N ALA A 205 1.39 2.16 42.14
CA ALA A 205 2.48 3.03 42.56
C ALA A 205 3.40 3.63 41.47
N SER A 206 3.00 4.84 41.06
CA SER A 206 3.88 5.97 40.69
C SER A 206 5.01 6.20 41.72
N PRO A 207 6.15 6.83 41.35
CA PRO A 207 6.15 8.26 41.03
C PRO A 207 7.16 8.72 39.96
N ALA A 208 6.70 9.54 39.00
CA ALA A 208 7.46 10.69 38.46
C ALA A 208 6.53 11.53 37.57
N THR A 209 5.93 12.53 38.21
CA THR A 209 5.04 13.52 37.60
C THR A 209 5.86 14.57 36.83
N GLU A 210 6.21 14.33 35.56
CA GLU A 210 6.72 15.42 34.70
C GLU A 210 6.22 15.41 33.23
N SER A 211 5.61 14.34 32.72
CA SER A 211 5.32 14.20 31.28
C SER A 211 3.82 14.23 30.89
N ARG A 212 3.05 15.22 31.35
CA ARG A 212 1.57 15.28 31.12
C ARG A 212 1.08 16.10 29.91
N LEU A 213 1.95 16.69 29.08
CA LEU A 213 1.48 17.52 27.97
C LEU A 213 1.32 16.72 26.65
N PRO A 214 0.20 16.89 25.91
CA PRO A 214 0.02 16.31 24.58
C PRO A 214 1.21 16.64 23.66
N ALA A 215 1.60 15.74 22.74
CA ALA A 215 2.79 15.93 21.89
C ALA A 215 2.80 17.26 21.10
N ARG A 216 1.63 17.73 20.64
CA ARG A 216 1.50 19.05 20.01
C ARG A 216 1.82 20.20 20.97
N GLU A 217 1.45 20.06 22.23
CA GLU A 217 1.75 21.04 23.28
C GLU A 217 3.23 20.97 23.69
N ARG A 218 3.83 19.78 23.81
CA ARG A 218 5.28 19.65 24.02
C ARG A 218 6.10 20.25 22.88
N ALA A 219 5.71 20.01 21.62
CA ALA A 219 6.36 20.61 20.46
C ALA A 219 6.21 22.14 20.46
N PHE A 220 5.06 22.65 20.90
CA PHE A 220 4.83 24.09 21.07
C PHE A 220 5.70 24.69 22.18
N GLN A 221 5.73 24.07 23.37
CA GLN A 221 6.58 24.49 24.50
C GLN A 221 8.07 24.42 24.17
N ARG A 222 8.51 23.40 23.42
CA ARG A 222 9.89 23.29 22.92
C ARG A 222 10.22 24.40 21.90
N GLY A 223 9.28 24.73 21.02
CA GLY A 223 9.43 25.87 20.11
C GLY A 223 9.56 27.20 20.86
N LEU A 224 8.77 27.40 21.92
CA LEU A 224 8.89 28.56 22.82
C LEU A 224 10.23 28.58 23.57
N ALA A 225 10.68 27.45 24.10
CA ALA A 225 11.97 27.33 24.77
C ALA A 225 13.14 27.65 23.81
N ALA A 226 13.11 27.13 22.59
CA ALA A 226 14.09 27.44 21.55
C ALA A 226 14.07 28.93 21.16
N ALA A 227 12.88 29.54 21.05
CA ALA A 227 12.76 30.98 20.81
C ALA A 227 13.33 31.81 21.98
N ARG A 228 13.05 31.43 23.23
CA ARG A 228 13.62 32.07 24.43
C ARG A 228 15.15 31.96 24.45
N ALA A 229 15.70 30.77 24.19
CA ALA A 229 17.14 30.54 24.15
C ALA A 229 17.83 31.38 23.05
N PHE A 230 17.25 31.39 21.84
CA PHE A 230 17.77 32.21 20.74
C PHE A 230 17.72 33.71 21.07
N ARG A 231 16.59 34.19 21.62
CA ARG A 231 16.45 35.61 22.00
C ARG A 231 17.39 36.00 23.13
N ALA A 232 17.61 35.13 24.11
CA ALA A 232 18.55 35.36 25.19
C ALA A 232 20.00 35.47 24.68
N ARG A 233 20.36 34.71 23.64
CA ARG A 233 21.69 34.74 23.02
C ARG A 233 21.89 35.93 22.07
N GLU A 234 20.90 36.20 21.21
CA GLU A 234 21.04 37.14 20.08
C GLU A 234 20.36 38.50 20.32
N GLY A 235 19.62 38.66 21.43
CA GLY A 235 18.85 39.87 21.74
C GLY A 235 17.60 40.09 20.88
N HIS A 236 17.40 39.32 19.80
CA HIS A 236 16.28 39.45 18.88
C HIS A 236 15.73 38.09 18.41
N LEU A 237 14.55 38.08 17.76
CA LEU A 237 13.92 36.88 17.16
C LEU A 237 13.92 36.87 15.62
N ASN A 238 14.91 37.53 15.01
CA ASN A 238 15.16 37.51 13.57
C ASN A 238 15.91 36.23 13.17
N VAL A 239 15.21 35.10 13.20
CA VAL A 239 15.78 33.78 12.94
C VAL A 239 15.75 33.46 11.44
N PRO A 240 16.88 33.13 10.79
CA PRO A 240 16.92 32.68 9.41
C PRO A 240 16.04 31.43 9.20
N GLN A 241 15.35 31.32 8.06
CA GLN A 241 14.34 30.26 7.83
C GLN A 241 14.89 28.83 8.01
N ARG A 242 16.17 28.60 7.67
CA ARG A 242 16.84 27.29 7.79
C ARG A 242 17.57 27.08 9.13
N HIS A 243 17.49 28.03 10.06
CA HIS A 243 18.17 27.95 11.34
C HIS A 243 17.61 26.82 12.21
N ILE A 244 18.53 26.09 12.84
CA ILE A 244 18.26 25.00 13.77
C ILE A 244 18.84 25.40 15.12
N GLU A 245 17.97 25.53 16.12
CA GLU A 245 18.35 25.86 17.48
C GLU A 245 18.57 24.57 18.29
N LYS A 246 19.72 24.50 18.95
CA LYS A 246 20.09 23.38 19.84
C LYS A 246 19.60 23.71 21.25
N ILE A 247 18.60 22.98 21.71
CA ILE A 247 18.12 22.99 23.10
C ILE A 247 18.32 21.59 23.69
N GLU A 248 18.21 21.44 25.01
CA GLU A 248 18.23 20.12 25.64
C GLU A 248 17.17 19.19 25.01
N GLY A 249 17.61 18.04 24.48
CA GLY A 249 16.81 17.14 23.64
C GLY A 249 17.08 17.31 22.14
N ASP A 250 16.06 17.08 21.29
CA ASP A 250 16.28 17.16 19.83
C ASP A 250 16.46 18.61 19.35
N PRO A 251 17.22 18.83 18.26
CA PRO A 251 17.30 20.13 17.61
C PRO A 251 15.94 20.61 17.09
N VAL A 252 15.63 21.89 17.31
CA VAL A 252 14.39 22.53 16.82
C VAL A 252 14.69 23.37 15.59
N ARG A 253 13.99 23.12 14.48
CA ARG A 253 14.03 23.98 13.27
C ARG A 253 13.33 25.32 13.52
N LEU A 254 13.95 26.17 14.34
CA LEU A 254 13.35 27.38 14.89
C LEU A 254 12.89 28.37 13.81
N GLY A 255 13.66 28.55 12.73
CA GLY A 255 13.29 29.45 11.64
C GLY A 255 12.01 29.01 10.90
N GLN A 256 11.89 27.70 10.64
CA GLN A 256 10.70 27.12 10.02
C GLN A 256 9.49 27.16 10.97
N TRP A 257 9.72 26.90 12.26
CA TRP A 257 8.68 26.95 13.28
C TRP A 257 8.09 28.36 13.43
N LEU A 258 8.93 29.41 13.56
CA LEU A 258 8.48 30.80 13.65
C LEU A 258 7.74 31.27 12.39
N SER A 259 8.21 30.88 11.19
CA SER A 259 7.56 31.20 9.93
C SER A 259 6.14 30.61 9.84
N ASN A 260 5.99 29.34 10.22
CA ASN A 260 4.69 28.66 10.27
C ASN A 260 3.76 29.27 11.34
N LEU A 261 4.33 29.68 12.46
CA LEU A 261 3.59 30.26 13.59
C LEU A 261 3.01 31.63 13.24
N ARG A 262 3.80 32.51 12.61
CA ARG A 262 3.33 33.84 12.14
C ARG A 262 2.16 33.71 11.16
N ARG A 263 2.21 32.74 10.26
CA ARG A 263 1.13 32.49 9.28
C ARG A 263 -0.17 31.99 9.93
N ARG A 264 -0.09 31.28 11.05
CA ARG A 264 -1.23 30.61 11.70
C ARG A 264 -1.68 31.31 12.99
N ARG A 265 -1.13 32.48 13.30
CA ARG A 265 -1.33 33.19 14.58
C ARG A 265 -2.80 33.47 14.89
N SER A 266 -3.59 33.83 13.87
CA SER A 266 -5.03 34.12 14.00
C SER A 266 -5.88 32.89 14.37
N GLY A 267 -5.38 31.67 14.18
CA GLY A 267 -6.05 30.42 14.53
C GLY A 267 -5.54 29.76 15.81
N LEU A 268 -4.66 30.41 16.57
CA LEU A 268 -4.13 29.88 17.84
C LEU A 268 -5.09 30.14 19.00
N SER A 269 -5.11 29.25 20.00
CA SER A 269 -5.88 29.48 21.23
C SER A 269 -5.39 30.73 21.98
N PRO A 270 -6.25 31.39 22.79
CA PRO A 270 -5.87 32.58 23.55
C PRO A 270 -4.62 32.39 24.43
N GLN A 271 -4.49 31.21 25.06
CA GLN A 271 -3.32 30.85 25.87
C GLN A 271 -2.01 30.85 25.06
N ARG A 272 -2.05 30.39 23.80
CA ARG A 272 -0.88 30.39 22.91
C ARG A 272 -0.56 31.78 22.39
N GLN A 273 -1.58 32.62 22.19
CA GLN A 273 -1.36 34.02 21.79
C GLN A 273 -0.69 34.81 22.91
N ALA A 274 -1.10 34.61 24.17
CA ALA A 274 -0.46 35.24 25.33
C ALA A 274 1.02 34.85 25.47
N ALA A 275 1.34 33.54 25.38
CA ALA A 275 2.72 33.05 25.46
C ALA A 275 3.64 33.60 24.35
N LEU A 276 3.08 33.96 23.19
CA LEU A 276 3.82 34.59 22.10
C LEU A 276 3.98 36.10 22.29
N ALA A 277 2.97 36.77 22.84
CA ALA A 277 3.05 38.18 23.18
C ALA A 277 4.18 38.47 24.19
N GLU A 278 4.38 37.60 25.18
CA GLU A 278 5.52 37.69 26.12
C GLU A 278 6.90 37.65 25.42
N LEU A 279 6.98 36.95 24.28
CA LEU A 279 8.18 36.86 23.48
C LEU A 279 8.33 38.03 22.48
N GLY A 280 7.37 38.94 22.42
CA GLY A 280 7.33 40.02 21.43
C GLY A 280 6.99 39.54 20.01
N LEU A 281 6.32 38.39 19.89
CA LEU A 281 5.93 37.76 18.62
C LEU A 281 4.45 37.93 18.31
#